data_AF-A0AAJ4W9C6-F1
#
_entry.id   AF-A0AAJ4W9C6-F1
#
_cell.length_a   1.000
_cell.length_b   1.000
_cell.length_c   1.000
_cell.angle_alpha   90.00
_cell.angle_beta   90.00
_cell.angle_gamma   90.00
#
_symmetry.space_group_name_H-M   'P 1'
#
loop_
_entity.id
_entity.type
_entity.pdbx_description
1 polymer ?
#
loop_
_entity_poly.entity_id
_entity_poly.type
_entity_poly.pdbx_seq_one_letter_code
_entity_poly.pdbx_strand_id
1 'polypeptide(L)' 'MSYNLADLPKEEREKVDVDLHASGIAYKERYGMPFNYRDIEVLIPAGLQDYFKQRVEFFRGNPYHLGKMPYVAKEK' A
#
# COMPACT_ATOMS: atom_id res chain seq x y z
N MET A 1 24.90 4.13 9.44
CA MET A 1 23.69 3.81 10.22
C MET A 1 22.89 2.79 9.43
N SER A 2 22.78 1.55 9.91
CA SER A 2 21.96 0.54 9.25
C SER A 2 20.50 0.73 9.71
N TYR A 3 19.60 1.06 8.79
CA TYR A 3 18.16 1.07 9.06
C TYR A 3 17.63 -0.33 8.73
N ASN A 4 17.79 -1.26 9.66
CA ASN A 4 17.28 -2.61 9.51
C ASN A 4 15.82 -2.65 9.95
N LEU A 5 14.91 -2.94 9.02
CA LEU A 5 13.49 -3.06 9.35
C LEU A 5 13.18 -4.25 10.27
N ALA A 6 14.09 -5.24 10.33
CA ALA A 6 13.94 -6.39 11.21
C ALA A 6 14.21 -6.08 12.69
N ASP A 7 14.95 -5.01 12.99
CA ASP A 7 15.23 -4.55 14.36
C ASP A 7 14.12 -3.64 14.92
N LEU A 8 13.15 -3.23 14.08
CA LEU A 8 12.03 -2.40 14.49
C LEU A 8 11.07 -3.19 15.42
N PRO A 9 10.45 -2.51 16.40
CA PRO A 9 9.39 -3.09 17.21
C PRO A 9 8.20 -3.50 16.33
N LYS A 10 7.42 -4.49 16.82
CA LYS A 10 6.30 -5.08 16.07
C LYS A 10 5.30 -4.03 15.59
N GLU A 11 4.98 -3.04 16.42
CA GLU A 11 4.04 -1.96 16.09
C GLU A 11 4.51 -1.09 14.90
N GLU A 12 5.80 -0.77 14.84
CA GLU A 12 6.35 -0.01 13.71
C GLU A 12 6.40 -0.85 12.44
N ARG A 13 6.69 -2.14 12.59
CA ARG A 13 6.66 -3.09 11.46
C ARG A 13 5.26 -3.22 10.87
N GLU A 14 4.23 -3.32 11.72
CA GLU A 14 2.84 -3.35 11.29
C GLU A 14 2.42 -2.06 10.58
N LYS A 15 2.87 -0.89 11.05
CA LYS A 15 2.62 0.39 10.34
C LYS A 15 3.26 0.41 8.96
N VAL A 16 4.49 -0.09 8.82
CA VAL A 16 5.18 -0.18 7.53
C VAL A 16 4.46 -1.15 6.59
N ASP A 17 3.95 -2.27 7.10
CA ASP A 17 3.17 -3.24 6.33
C ASP A 17 1.84 -2.64 5.83
N VAL A 18 1.15 -1.87 6.69
CA VAL A 18 -0.06 -1.13 6.30
C VAL A 18 0.24 -0.07 5.23
N ASP A 19 1.35 0.65 5.35
CA ASP A 19 1.80 1.61 4.34
C ASP A 19 2.11 0.92 2.99
N LEU A 20 2.67 -0.30 3.04
CA LEU A 20 2.90 -1.13 1.86
C LEU A 20 1.59 -1.53 1.18
N HIS A 21 0.59 -1.96 1.94
CA HIS A 21 -0.73 -2.27 1.41
C HIS A 21 -1.43 -1.04 0.80
N ALA A 22 -1.37 0.10 1.47
CA ALA A 22 -1.95 1.36 1.00
C ALA A 22 -1.30 1.85 -0.31
N SER A 23 0.03 1.82 -0.39
CA SER A 23 0.77 2.20 -1.61
C SER A 23 0.49 1.22 -2.77
N GLY A 24 0.33 -0.07 -2.47
CA GLY A 24 -0.05 -1.09 -3.44
C GLY A 24 -1.42 -0.85 -4.07
N ILE A 25 -2.40 -0.36 -3.31
CA ILE A 25 -3.72 0.02 -3.85
C ILE A 25 -3.60 1.20 -4.80
N ALA A 26 -2.94 2.27 -4.36
CA ALA A 26 -2.77 3.45 -5.20
C ALA A 26 -2.01 3.12 -6.50
N TYR A 27 -1.02 2.24 -6.43
CA TYR A 27 -0.35 1.70 -7.60
C TYR A 27 -1.31 0.92 -8.51
N LYS A 28 -2.01 -0.10 -7.99
CA LYS A 28 -2.93 -0.91 -8.80
C LYS A 28 -4.04 -0.08 -9.44
N GLU A 29 -4.62 0.85 -8.69
CA GLU A 29 -5.63 1.81 -9.17
C GLU A 29 -5.08 2.69 -10.30
N ARG A 30 -3.84 3.15 -10.19
CA ARG A 30 -3.16 3.99 -11.19
C ARG A 30 -2.82 3.27 -12.49
N TYR A 31 -2.43 2.00 -12.40
CA TYR A 31 -2.06 1.17 -13.54
C TYR A 31 -3.24 0.39 -14.13
N GLY A 32 -4.45 0.52 -13.55
CA GLY A 32 -5.65 -0.21 -13.99
C GLY A 32 -5.59 -1.71 -13.71
N MET A 33 -4.76 -2.15 -12.77
CA MET A 33 -4.70 -3.54 -12.35
C MET A 33 -5.93 -3.89 -11.50
N PRO A 34 -6.57 -5.05 -11.71
CA PRO A 34 -7.67 -5.49 -10.86
C PRO A 34 -7.16 -5.74 -9.44
N PHE A 35 -7.88 -5.21 -8.44
CA PHE A 35 -7.61 -5.46 -7.03
C PHE A 35 -8.92 -5.53 -6.24
N ASN A 36 -8.90 -6.24 -5.12
CA ASN A 36 -10.05 -6.34 -4.21
C ASN A 36 -9.71 -5.62 -2.90
N TYR A 37 -10.48 -4.57 -2.59
CA TYR A 37 -10.27 -3.76 -1.39
C TYR A 37 -10.62 -4.53 -0.10
N ARG A 38 -11.66 -5.37 -0.15
CA ARG A 38 -12.13 -6.13 1.02
C ARG A 38 -11.09 -7.13 1.51
N ASP A 39 -10.40 -7.79 0.59
CA ASP A 39 -9.36 -8.75 0.93
C ASP A 39 -8.19 -8.07 1.67
N ILE A 40 -7.92 -6.81 1.34
CA ILE A 40 -6.87 -6.01 1.99
C ILE A 40 -7.33 -5.51 3.36
N GLU A 41 -8.57 -5.07 3.50
CA GLU A 41 -9.14 -4.65 4.80
C GLU A 41 -9.14 -5.79 5.83
N VAL A 42 -9.37 -7.05 5.40
CA VAL A 42 -9.35 -8.23 6.28
C VAL A 42 -7.93 -8.58 6.76
N LEU A 43 -6.91 -8.27 5.96
CA LEU A 43 -5.51 -8.51 6.33
C LEU A 43 -4.99 -7.51 7.38
N ILE A 44 -5.60 -6.33 7.45
CA ILE A 44 -5.12 -5.25 8.32
C ILE A 44 -5.69 -5.41 9.75
N PRO A 45 -4.85 -5.34 10.79
CA PRO A 45 -5.31 -5.35 12.18
C PRO A 45 -6.33 -4.22 12.46
N ALA A 46 -7.38 -4.53 13.23
CA ALA A 46 -8.49 -3.59 13.48
C ALA A 46 -8.04 -2.22 14.03
N GLY A 47 -6.99 -2.18 14.84
CA GLY A 47 -6.44 -0.93 15.40
C GLY A 47 -5.72 -0.03 14.39
N LEU A 48 -5.38 -0.53 13.21
CA LEU A 48 -4.65 0.20 12.17
C LEU A 48 -5.53 0.54 10.95
N GLN A 49 -6.82 0.23 10.98
CA GLN A 49 -7.74 0.53 9.87
C GLN A 49 -7.88 2.03 9.61
N ASP A 50 -7.94 2.86 10.66
CA ASP A 50 -7.99 4.31 10.52
C ASP A 50 -6.70 4.86 9.90
N TYR A 51 -5.56 4.31 10.31
CA TYR A 51 -4.26 4.66 9.74
C TYR A 51 -4.19 4.28 8.26
N PHE A 52 -4.65 3.09 7.90
CA PHE A 52 -4.71 2.63 6.51
C PHE A 52 -5.53 3.57 5.62
N LYS A 53 -6.71 4.02 6.06
CA LYS A 53 -7.56 4.94 5.29
C LYS A 53 -6.83 6.26 5.01
N GLN A 54 -6.22 6.87 6.03
CA GLN A 54 -5.45 8.10 5.87
C GLN A 54 -4.29 7.93 4.89
N ARG A 55 -3.64 6.76 4.91
CA ARG A 55 -2.52 6.44 4.03
C ARG A 55 -2.96 6.22 2.59
N VAL A 56 -4.08 5.54 2.37
CA VAL A 56 -4.67 5.39 1.03
C VAL A 56 -5.01 6.76 0.45
N GLU A 57 -5.61 7.67 1.22
CA GLU A 57 -5.88 9.05 0.78
C GLU A 57 -4.58 9.81 0.46
N PHE A 58 -3.56 9.68 1.30
CA PHE A 58 -2.24 10.27 1.06
C PHE A 58 -1.63 9.80 -0.27
N PHE A 59 -1.65 8.50 -0.55
CA PHE A 59 -1.10 7.94 -1.79
C PHE A 59 -1.93 8.31 -3.03
N ARG A 60 -3.26 8.44 -2.89
CA ARG A 60 -4.14 8.96 -3.94
C ARG A 60 -3.91 10.44 -4.24
N GLY A 61 -3.50 11.22 -3.25
CA GLY A 61 -3.19 12.65 -3.35
C GLY A 61 -1.84 12.97 -3.99
N ASN A 62 -0.95 11.98 -4.12
CA ASN A 62 0.39 12.15 -4.71
C ASN A 62 0.59 11.50 -6.12
N PRO A 63 -0.38 11.57 -7.07
CA PRO A 63 -0.29 10.85 -8.33
C PRO A 63 0.66 11.51 -9.36
N TYR A 64 1.14 12.72 -9.06
CA TYR A 64 1.74 13.64 -10.04
C TYR A 64 3.26 13.46 -10.26
N HIS A 65 3.97 12.71 -9.40
CA HIS A 65 5.43 12.56 -9.51
C HIS A 65 5.91 11.31 -10.25
N LEU A 66 5.03 10.35 -10.53
CA LEU A 66 5.41 9.08 -11.14
C LEU A 66 4.99 9.05 -12.63
N GLY A 67 5.61 8.23 -13.47
CA GLY A 67 5.15 8.01 -14.86
C GLY A 67 3.99 7.00 -14.92
N LYS A 68 3.04 7.15 -15.85
CA LYS A 68 2.02 6.12 -16.12
C LYS A 68 2.49 5.28 -17.31
N MET A 69 2.70 3.99 -17.11
CA MET A 69 2.86 3.03 -18.20
C MET A 69 1.59 2.15 -18.24
N PRO A 70 1.07 1.81 -19.42
CA PRO A 70 -0.08 0.91 -19.50
C PRO A 70 0.30 -0.46 -18.91
N TYR A 71 -0.54 -0.98 -18.02
CA TYR A 71 -0.38 -2.35 -17.56
C TYR A 71 -0.72 -3.32 -18.69
N VAL A 72 0.26 -4.12 -19.10
CA VAL A 72 0.05 -5.27 -19.98
C VAL A 72 0.18 -6.50 -19.10
N ALA A 73 -0.93 -7.21 -18.88
CA ALA A 73 -0.90 -8.50 -18.22
C ALA A 73 0.00 -9.41 -19.05
N LYS A 74 1.12 -9.87 -18.48
CA LYS A 74 1.93 -10.89 -19.15
C LYS A 74 1.11 -12.17 -19.16
N GLU A 75 0.65 -12.57 -20.33
CA GLU A 75 0.15 -13.93 -20.54
C GLU A 75 1.29 -14.88 -20.18
N LYS A 76 0.96 -15.88 -19.35
CA LYS A 76 1.91 -16.85 -18.80
C LYS A 76 2.22 -17.93 -19.83
#